data_AF-A0A4Y9F7R9-F1
#
_entry.id   AF-A0A4Y9F7R9-F1
#
_cell.length_a   1.000
_cell.length_b   1.000
_cell.length_c   1.000
_cell.angle_alpha   90.00
_cell.angle_beta   90.00
_cell.angle_gamma   90.00
#
_symmetry.space_group_name_H-M   'P 1'
#
loop_
_entity.id
_entity.type
_entity.pdbx_description
1 polymer ?
#
loop_
_entity_poly.entity_id
_entity_poly.type
_entity_poly.pdbx_seq_one_letter_code
_entity_poly.pdbx_strand_id
1 'polypeptide(L)'
;MKRKRLAELVREEAGALEAPPQEASPKEEPQAPAPAEAPKERPTPKYLTYVRKECRLRPDQLDALTALARKLNRERKGGERITENTLIRWAVDLLLATKFGTPNPEEQG
;
A
#
# COMPACT_ATOMS: atom_id res chain seq x y z
N MET A 1 -22.12 8.05 41.12
CA MET A 1 -22.07 7.98 39.64
C MET A 1 -21.57 6.60 39.25
N LYS A 2 -22.36 5.80 38.52
CA LYS A 2 -21.97 4.45 38.08
C LYS A 2 -21.23 4.57 36.73
N ARG A 3 -19.98 4.09 36.66
CA ARG A 3 -19.20 4.02 35.40
C ARG A 3 -19.76 2.89 34.55
N LYS A 4 -20.28 3.19 33.35
CA LYS A 4 -20.73 2.18 32.36
C LYS A 4 -19.52 1.33 31.92
N ARG A 5 -19.76 0.05 31.62
CA ARG A 5 -18.71 -0.87 31.12
C ARG A 5 -18.50 -0.65 29.63
N LEU A 6 -17.26 -0.77 29.16
CA LEU A 6 -16.85 -0.56 27.76
C LEU A 6 -17.73 -1.31 26.74
N ALA A 7 -18.21 -2.50 27.09
CA ALA A 7 -19.09 -3.31 26.24
C ALA A 7 -20.47 -2.68 25.97
N GLU A 8 -20.97 -1.82 26.87
CA GLU A 8 -22.23 -1.10 26.68
C GLU A 8 -22.05 0.10 25.76
N LEU A 9 -20.91 0.81 25.87
CA LEU A 9 -20.53 1.90 24.97
C LEU A 9 -20.36 1.43 23.52
N VAL A 10 -19.72 0.27 23.31
CA VAL A 10 -19.51 -0.30 21.98
C VAL A 10 -20.82 -0.74 21.33
N ARG A 11 -21.83 -1.17 22.10
CA ARG A 11 -23.17 -1.48 21.57
C ARG A 11 -23.99 -0.23 21.28
N GLU A 12 -23.90 0.81 22.10
CA GLU A 12 -24.54 2.11 21.84
C GLU A 12 -23.99 2.74 20.54
N GLU A 13 -22.67 2.70 20.31
CA GLU A 13 -22.08 3.18 19.04
C GLU A 13 -22.46 2.32 17.83
N ALA A 14 -22.49 0.99 17.97
CA ALA A 14 -22.88 0.09 16.87
C ALA A 14 -24.37 0.20 16.51
N GLY A 15 -25.25 0.50 17.48
CA GLY A 15 -26.67 0.75 17.23
C GLY A 15 -26.96 2.14 16.65
N ALA A 16 -26.10 3.13 16.91
CA ALA A 16 -26.23 4.48 16.38
C ALA A 16 -25.85 4.60 14.88
N LEU A 17 -25.28 3.54 14.28
CA LEU A 17 -24.86 3.48 12.88
C LEU A 17 -25.90 2.82 11.95
N GLU A 18 -27.06 2.40 12.45
CA GLU A 18 -28.19 2.09 11.57
C GLU A 18 -28.81 3.39 11.05
N ALA A 19 -28.56 3.67 9.77
CA ALA A 19 -29.11 4.80 9.05
C ALA A 19 -30.66 4.79 9.10
N PRO A 20 -31.31 5.96 9.23
CA PRO A 20 -32.77 6.05 9.23
C PRO A 20 -33.34 5.63 7.85
N PRO A 21 -34.61 5.21 7.77
CA PRO A 21 -35.24 4.84 6.51
C PRO A 21 -35.31 6.08 5.60
N GLN A 22 -34.74 5.98 4.39
CA GLN A 22 -34.89 6.99 3.35
C GLN A 22 -36.37 7.11 2.96
N GLU A 23 -37.00 8.21 3.38
CA GLU A 23 -38.25 8.71 2.80
C GLU A 23 -38.00 9.12 1.35
N ALA A 24 -38.85 8.62 0.45
CA ALA A 24 -38.77 8.83 -0.98
C ALA A 24 -38.99 10.32 -1.33
N SER A 25 -37.99 10.92 -2.00
CA SER A 25 -38.11 12.21 -2.70
C SER A 25 -38.20 11.99 -4.22
N PRO A 26 -38.84 12.89 -4.97
CA PRO A 26 -39.51 12.60 -6.25
C PRO A 26 -38.56 12.27 -7.41
N LYS A 27 -39.01 11.36 -8.29
CA LYS A 27 -38.35 10.94 -9.53
C LYS A 27 -37.92 12.14 -10.40
N GLU A 28 -36.63 12.39 -10.46
CA GLU A 28 -36.01 13.02 -11.63
C GLU A 28 -35.92 12.00 -12.76
N GLU A 29 -36.32 12.42 -13.96
CA GLU A 29 -36.27 11.63 -15.19
C GLU A 29 -34.82 11.22 -15.52
N PRO A 30 -34.59 10.03 -16.09
CA PRO A 30 -33.24 9.59 -16.42
C PRO A 30 -32.71 10.42 -17.60
N GLN A 31 -31.82 11.38 -17.33
CA GLN A 31 -30.93 11.88 -18.36
C GLN A 31 -30.06 10.72 -18.84
N ALA A 32 -30.14 10.44 -20.14
CA ALA A 32 -29.31 9.45 -20.80
C ALA A 32 -27.82 9.71 -20.45
N PRO A 33 -27.05 8.69 -20.03
CA PRO A 33 -25.65 8.89 -19.72
C PRO A 33 -24.94 9.36 -20.99
N ALA A 34 -24.29 10.52 -20.92
CA ALA A 34 -23.32 10.94 -21.91
C ALA A 34 -22.31 9.79 -22.12
N PRO A 35 -21.87 9.51 -23.36
CA PRO A 35 -20.97 8.41 -23.64
C PRO A 35 -19.74 8.52 -22.74
N ALA A 36 -19.60 7.56 -21.83
CA ALA A 36 -18.46 7.47 -20.95
C ALA A 36 -17.21 7.37 -21.82
N GLU A 37 -16.34 8.39 -21.76
CA GLU A 37 -15.00 8.32 -22.32
C GLU A 37 -14.35 7.03 -21.83
N ALA A 38 -13.83 6.23 -22.77
CA ALA A 38 -13.17 4.97 -22.47
C ALA A 38 -12.11 5.18 -21.37
N PRO A 39 -12.07 4.31 -20.34
CA PRO A 39 -11.13 4.49 -19.25
C PRO A 39 -9.70 4.45 -19.81
N LYS A 40 -8.98 5.56 -19.67
CA LYS A 40 -7.53 5.60 -19.96
C LYS A 40 -6.87 4.48 -19.17
N GLU A 41 -6.20 3.57 -19.86
CA GLU A 41 -5.49 2.45 -19.25
C GLU A 41 -4.48 3.00 -18.24
N ARG A 42 -4.71 2.72 -16.95
CA ARG A 42 -3.78 3.11 -15.90
C ARG A 42 -2.59 2.16 -15.96
N PRO A 43 -1.35 2.65 -15.85
CA PRO A 43 -0.19 1.78 -15.84
C PRO A 43 -0.28 0.78 -14.67
N THR A 44 0.13 -0.46 -14.91
CA THR A 44 0.16 -1.51 -13.90
C THR A 44 0.95 -1.05 -12.67
N PRO A 45 0.39 -1.11 -11.46
CA PRO A 45 1.11 -0.77 -10.25
C PRO A 45 2.40 -1.57 -10.09
N LYS A 46 3.50 -0.90 -9.74
CA LYS A 46 4.83 -1.51 -9.63
C LYS A 46 4.89 -2.73 -8.70
N TYR A 47 4.11 -2.77 -7.64
CA TYR A 47 4.13 -3.93 -6.74
C TYR A 47 3.63 -5.22 -7.40
N LEU A 48 2.79 -5.12 -8.45
CA LEU A 48 2.32 -6.28 -9.22
C LEU A 48 3.40 -6.84 -10.15
N THR A 49 4.50 -6.12 -10.36
CA THR A 49 5.65 -6.64 -11.12
C THR A 49 6.59 -7.45 -10.24
N TYR A 50 6.31 -7.59 -8.94
CA TYR A 50 7.14 -8.35 -7.99
C TYR A 50 6.37 -9.51 -7.38
N VAL A 51 7.10 -10.58 -7.06
CA VAL A 51 6.56 -11.74 -6.34
C VAL A 51 6.69 -11.52 -4.83
N ARG A 52 5.64 -11.83 -4.08
CA ARG A 52 5.64 -11.73 -2.61
C ARG A 52 6.52 -12.82 -2.01
N LYS A 53 7.47 -12.43 -1.17
CA LYS A 53 8.32 -13.34 -0.39
C LYS A 53 8.31 -12.96 1.08
N GLU A 54 8.07 -13.94 1.95
CA GLU A 54 8.21 -13.78 3.40
C GLU A 54 9.70 -13.81 3.79
N CYS A 55 10.13 -12.82 4.59
CA CYS A 55 11.52 -12.63 5.05
C CYS A 55 11.55 -12.41 6.57
N ARG A 56 12.41 -13.15 7.28
CA ARG A 56 12.67 -12.93 8.71
C ARG A 56 13.97 -12.18 8.89
N LEU A 57 13.90 -11.03 9.55
CA LEU A 57 15.03 -10.18 9.86
C LEU A 57 15.19 -10.08 11.38
N ARG A 58 16.43 -9.93 11.84
CA ARG A 58 16.68 -9.62 13.25
C ARG A 58 16.22 -8.18 13.56
N PRO A 59 15.90 -7.86 14.82
CA PRO A 59 15.46 -6.51 15.21
C PRO A 59 16.44 -5.41 14.82
N ASP A 60 17.74 -5.62 15.06
CA ASP A 60 18.81 -4.67 14.70
C ASP A 60 18.87 -4.37 13.20
N GLN A 61 18.58 -5.38 12.37
CA GLN A 61 18.55 -5.22 10.92
C GLN A 61 17.35 -4.38 10.46
N LEU A 62 16.18 -4.58 11.07
CA LEU A 62 14.98 -3.78 10.77
C LEU A 62 15.16 -2.31 11.16
N ASP A 63 15.74 -2.06 12.33
CA ASP A 63 16.05 -0.71 12.79
C ASP A 63 17.04 -0.01 11.87
N ALA A 64 18.11 -0.72 11.47
CA ALA A 64 19.11 -0.21 10.55
C ALA A 64 18.52 0.11 9.16
N LEU A 65 17.68 -0.76 8.61
CA LEU A 65 17.00 -0.53 7.32
C LEU A 65 16.05 0.67 7.40
N THR A 66 15.30 0.80 8.49
CA THR A 66 14.39 1.93 8.71
C THR A 66 15.17 3.25 8.79
N ALA A 67 16.26 3.27 9.58
CA ALA A 67 17.12 4.45 9.71
C ALA A 67 17.76 4.84 8.37
N LEU A 68 18.24 3.86 7.61
CA LEU A 68 18.85 4.07 6.29
C LEU A 68 17.82 4.60 5.29
N ALA A 69 16.63 4.00 5.20
CA ALA A 69 15.57 4.47 4.32
C ALA A 69 15.17 5.91 4.65
N ARG A 70 15.05 6.26 5.95
CA ARG A 70 14.77 7.64 6.37
C ARG A 70 15.88 8.60 5.96
N LYS A 71 17.15 8.22 6.16
CA LYS A 71 18.31 9.03 5.75
C LYS A 71 18.31 9.31 4.26
N LEU A 72 18.20 8.27 3.44
CA LEU A 72 18.22 8.39 1.97
C LEU A 72 17.04 9.21 1.44
N ASN A 73 15.85 9.05 2.01
CA ASN A 73 14.70 9.85 1.60
C ASN A 73 14.82 11.33 1.97
N ARG A 74 15.57 11.69 3.02
CA ARG A 74 15.85 13.09 3.38
C ARG A 74 16.91 13.72 2.49
N GLU A 75 17.93 12.96 2.12
CA GLU A 75 19.06 13.44 1.32
C GLU A 75 18.69 13.65 -0.15
N ARG A 76 17.77 12.83 -0.68
CA ARG A 76 17.32 12.97 -2.07
C ARG A 76 16.25 14.05 -2.21
N LYS A 77 16.20 14.67 -3.39
CA LYS A 77 15.11 15.57 -3.80
C LYS A 77 14.26 14.87 -4.86
N GLY A 78 13.05 14.45 -4.50
CA GLY A 78 12.09 13.81 -5.42
C GLY A 78 12.30 12.30 -5.65
N GLY A 79 11.48 11.74 -6.55
CA GLY A 79 11.48 10.31 -6.92
C GLY A 79 10.64 9.39 -6.03
N GLU A 80 10.52 8.12 -6.43
CA GLU A 80 9.71 7.09 -5.73
C GLU A 80 10.26 6.77 -4.34
N ARG A 81 9.43 6.79 -3.29
CA ARG A 81 9.84 6.56 -1.89
C ARG A 81 10.72 5.32 -1.74
N ILE A 82 11.90 5.50 -1.13
CA ILE A 82 12.77 4.36 -0.76
C ILE A 82 12.19 3.72 0.50
N THR A 83 11.97 2.41 0.47
CA THR A 83 11.47 1.60 1.59
C THR A 83 12.49 0.53 1.98
N GLU A 84 12.27 -0.12 3.10
CA GLU A 84 13.02 -1.30 3.54
C GLU A 84 13.01 -2.36 2.43
N ASN A 85 11.86 -2.57 1.76
CA ASN A 85 11.75 -3.54 0.68
C ASN A 85 12.56 -3.15 -0.57
N THR A 86 12.77 -1.86 -0.83
CA THR A 86 13.69 -1.41 -1.89
C THR A 86 15.13 -1.73 -1.53
N LEU A 87 15.53 -1.49 -0.28
CA LEU A 87 16.88 -1.79 0.21
C LEU A 87 17.17 -3.29 0.23
N ILE A 88 16.20 -4.12 0.64
CA ILE A 88 16.33 -5.58 0.64
C ILE A 88 16.55 -6.09 -0.79
N ARG A 89 15.77 -5.62 -1.77
CA ARG A 89 15.96 -6.02 -3.17
C ARG A 89 17.33 -5.63 -3.70
N TRP A 90 17.75 -4.39 -3.46
CA TRP A 90 19.11 -3.94 -3.83
C TRP A 90 20.22 -4.76 -3.16
N ALA A 91 20.07 -5.10 -1.88
CA ALA A 91 21.04 -5.94 -1.20
C ALA A 91 21.11 -7.35 -1.81
N VAL A 92 19.98 -7.91 -2.23
CA VAL A 92 19.91 -9.18 -2.96
C VAL A 92 20.61 -9.05 -4.31
N ASP A 93 20.32 -8.00 -5.09
CA ASP A 93 20.95 -7.76 -6.39
C ASP A 93 22.49 -7.67 -6.25
N LEU A 94 22.97 -6.89 -5.27
CA LEU A 94 24.40 -6.74 -4.98
C LEU A 94 25.03 -8.07 -4.56
N LEU A 95 24.36 -8.85 -3.72
CA LEU A 95 24.83 -10.16 -3.28
C LEU A 95 24.95 -11.14 -4.45
N LEU A 96 23.92 -11.22 -5.30
CA LEU A 96 23.89 -12.12 -6.45
C LEU A 96 24.93 -11.70 -7.50
N ALA A 97 25.04 -10.40 -7.80
CA ALA A 97 26.06 -9.88 -8.70
C ALA A 97 27.48 -10.19 -8.21
N THR A 98 27.72 -10.10 -6.90
CA THR A 98 29.02 -10.42 -6.30
C THR A 98 29.34 -11.91 -6.35
N LYS A 99 28.32 -12.79 -6.28
CA LYS A 99 28.52 -14.25 -6.20
C LYS A 99 28.50 -14.96 -7.55
N PHE A 100 27.74 -14.45 -8.50
CA PHE A 100 27.48 -15.12 -9.78
C PHE A 100 27.83 -14.24 -10.99
N GLY A 101 28.32 -13.01 -10.78
CA GLY A 101 28.45 -11.99 -11.83
C GLY A 101 27.12 -11.27 -12.08
N THR A 102 27.17 -10.11 -12.74
CA THR A 102 25.94 -9.41 -13.17
C THR A 102 25.18 -10.29 -14.15
N PRO A 103 23.93 -10.70 -13.86
CA PRO A 103 23.13 -11.47 -14.81
C PRO A 103 22.91 -10.64 -16.07
N ASN A 104 23.08 -11.26 -17.23
CA ASN A 104 22.81 -10.60 -18.51
C ASN A 104 21.30 -10.33 -18.61
N PRO A 105 20.84 -9.08 -18.81
CA PRO A 105 19.42 -8.77 -18.87
C PRO A 105 18.66 -9.51 -19.99
N GLU A 106 19.37 -10.05 -20.99
CA GLU A 106 18.79 -10.83 -22.09
C GLU A 106 18.40 -12.28 -21.72
N GLU A 107 18.88 -12.80 -20.58
CA GLU A 107 18.61 -14.18 -20.15
C GLU A 107 17.36 -14.32 -19.26
N GLN A 108 16.69 -13.21 -18.92
CA GLN A 108 15.53 -13.17 -18.02
C GLN A 108 14.19 -12.97 -18.76
N GLY A 109 14.07 -13.57 -19.95
CA GLY A 109 12.85 -13.60 -20.77
C GLY A 109 11.73 -14.45 -20.19
#